data_AF-A0A9X5MZN5-F1
#
_entry.id   AF-A0A9X5MZN5-F1
#
_cell.length_a   1.000
_cell.length_b   1.000
_cell.length_c   1.000
_cell.angle_alpha   90.00
_cell.angle_beta   90.00
_cell.angle_gamma   90.00
#
_symmetry.space_group_name_H-M   'P 1'
#
loop_
_entity.id
_entity.type
_entity.pdbx_description
1 polymer ?
#
loop_
_entity_poly.entity_id
_entity_poly.type
_entity_poly.pdbx_seq_one_letter_code
_entity_poly.pdbx_strand_id
1 'polypeptide(L)'
;MQKMITKEELLLTMKKTMNNTIDIYLENWIKNHTKIEERLIAIQNNRFELQGITYANLEYMDIRGYKVNLIINTGSNEFENNPLVIKDLIKVTTILKEELYNKKFQIYLQTKNGTRYTPWLSSEEIKKAINIEELVKERYPKN
;
A
#
# COMPACT_ATOMS: atom_id res chain seq x y z
N MET A 1 -43.43 12.08 1.55
CA MET A 1 -42.57 13.25 1.79
C MET A 1 -41.26 13.05 1.05
N GLN A 2 -40.91 13.95 0.13
CA GLN A 2 -39.62 13.91 -0.58
C GLN A 2 -38.59 14.59 0.33
N LYS A 3 -37.54 13.87 0.73
CA LYS A 3 -36.50 14.39 1.63
C LYS A 3 -35.73 15.49 0.89
N MET A 4 -35.94 16.76 1.26
CA MET A 4 -35.16 17.87 0.71
C MET A 4 -33.72 17.74 1.20
N ILE A 5 -32.78 17.55 0.27
CA ILE A 5 -31.35 17.64 0.54
C ILE A 5 -30.98 19.11 0.71
N THR A 6 -30.29 19.43 1.80
CA THR A 6 -29.77 20.77 2.07
C THR A 6 -28.58 21.11 1.15
N LYS A 7 -28.28 22.41 0.97
CA LYS A 7 -27.12 22.87 0.18
C LYS A 7 -25.80 22.30 0.70
N GLU A 8 -25.67 22.14 2.02
CA GLU A 8 -24.47 21.58 2.66
C GLU A 8 -24.33 20.08 2.38
N GLU A 9 -25.44 19.32 2.47
CA GLU A 9 -25.47 17.90 2.11
C GLU A 9 -25.16 17.68 0.61
N LEU A 10 -25.67 18.55 -0.26
CA LEU A 10 -25.35 18.52 -1.69
C LEU A 10 -23.87 18.78 -1.94
N LEU A 11 -23.30 19.82 -1.32
CA LEU A 11 -21.87 20.14 -1.45
C LEU A 11 -20.98 19.01 -0.93
N LEU A 12 -21.35 18.40 0.22
CA LEU A 12 -20.63 17.26 0.77
C LEU A 12 -20.71 16.05 -0.16
N THR A 13 -21.87 15.80 -0.76
CA THR A 13 -22.07 14.72 -1.73
C THR A 13 -21.24 14.94 -2.97
N MET A 14 -21.24 16.16 -3.54
CA MET A 14 -20.41 16.51 -4.70
C MET A 14 -18.91 16.34 -4.40
N LYS A 15 -18.45 16.81 -3.24
CA LYS A 15 -17.05 16.61 -2.80
C LYS A 15 -16.71 15.13 -2.70
N LYS A 16 -17.57 14.32 -2.09
CA LYS A 16 -17.39 12.86 -1.98
C LYS A 16 -17.35 12.18 -3.35
N THR A 17 -18.29 12.50 -4.25
CA THR A 17 -18.35 11.92 -5.59
C THR A 17 -17.12 12.30 -6.42
N MET A 18 -16.71 13.57 -6.40
CA MET A 18 -15.50 14.02 -7.12
C MET A 18 -14.23 13.38 -6.57
N ASN A 19 -14.13 13.25 -5.24
CA ASN A 19 -13.04 12.55 -4.58
C ASN A 19 -12.93 11.10 -5.03
N ASN A 20 -14.05 10.38 -5.11
CA ASN A 20 -14.07 8.99 -5.59
C ASN A 20 -13.63 8.89 -7.06
N THR A 21 -14.06 9.81 -7.93
CA THR A 21 -13.64 9.82 -9.34
C THR A 21 -12.13 10.08 -9.48
N ILE A 22 -11.58 10.99 -8.68
CA ILE A 22 -10.13 11.27 -8.65
C ILE A 22 -9.35 10.05 -8.15
N ASP A 23 -9.87 9.35 -7.14
CA ASP A 23 -9.22 8.15 -6.60
C ASP A 23 -9.17 7.03 -7.64
N ILE A 24 -10.29 6.76 -8.33
CA ILE A 24 -10.35 5.78 -9.42
C ILE A 24 -9.38 6.16 -10.54
N TYR A 25 -9.32 7.44 -10.92
CA TYR A 25 -8.40 7.92 -11.93
C TYR A 25 -6.94 7.68 -11.53
N LEU A 26 -6.56 8.03 -10.29
CA LEU A 26 -5.18 7.87 -9.81
C LEU A 26 -4.80 6.40 -9.64
N GLU A 27 -5.71 5.56 -9.16
CA GLU A 27 -5.50 4.11 -9.13
C GLU A 27 -5.24 3.55 -10.54
N ASN A 28 -6.07 3.92 -11.52
CA ASN A 28 -5.89 3.52 -12.92
C ASN A 28 -4.63 4.12 -13.55
N TRP A 29 -4.20 5.31 -13.10
CA TRP A 29 -2.99 5.94 -13.59
C TRP A 29 -1.77 5.07 -13.31
N ILE A 30 -1.64 4.51 -12.09
CA ILE A 30 -0.55 3.57 -11.75
C ILE A 30 -0.57 2.36 -12.67
N LYS A 31 -1.75 1.75 -12.87
CA LYS A 31 -1.90 0.53 -13.68
C LYS A 31 -1.47 0.76 -15.13
N ASN A 32 -1.77 1.94 -15.68
CA ASN A 32 -1.53 2.26 -17.08
C ASN A 32 -0.17 2.93 -17.35
N HIS A 33 0.46 3.56 -16.37
CA HIS A 33 1.67 4.39 -16.56
C HIS A 33 2.89 3.91 -15.78
N THR A 34 2.77 2.82 -15.03
CA THR A 34 3.89 2.18 -14.33
C THR A 34 3.90 0.70 -14.63
N LYS A 35 5.03 0.04 -14.44
CA LYS A 35 5.12 -1.43 -14.54
C LYS A 35 5.03 -2.08 -13.17
N ILE A 36 4.53 -1.36 -12.16
CA ILE A 36 4.64 -1.78 -10.77
C ILE A 36 3.92 -3.10 -10.51
N GLU A 37 2.68 -3.27 -10.99
CA GLU A 37 1.92 -4.49 -10.80
C GLU A 37 2.60 -5.65 -11.54
N GLU A 38 3.00 -5.46 -12.79
CA GLU A 38 3.74 -6.46 -13.57
C GLU A 38 5.03 -6.91 -12.87
N ARG A 39 5.84 -5.96 -12.39
CA ARG A 39 7.11 -6.22 -11.70
C ARG A 39 6.90 -6.92 -10.36
N LEU A 40 5.88 -6.53 -9.60
CA LEU A 40 5.55 -7.16 -8.31
C LEU A 40 4.98 -8.56 -8.51
N ILE A 41 4.11 -8.78 -9.51
CA ILE A 41 3.59 -10.10 -9.88
C ILE A 41 4.74 -11.02 -10.29
N ALA A 42 5.70 -10.53 -11.08
CA ALA A 42 6.84 -11.32 -11.55
C ALA A 42 7.75 -11.85 -10.43
N ILE A 43 7.74 -11.22 -9.25
CA ILE A 43 8.56 -11.64 -8.09
C ILE A 43 7.76 -12.37 -7.01
N GLN A 44 6.43 -12.50 -7.17
CA GLN A 44 5.58 -13.26 -6.23
C GLN A 44 6.06 -14.70 -6.10
N ASN A 45 5.81 -15.28 -4.91
CA ASN A 45 6.16 -16.66 -4.63
C ASN A 45 5.31 -17.21 -3.47
N ASN A 46 5.59 -18.43 -3.03
CA ASN A 46 4.81 -19.06 -1.97
C ASN A 46 4.85 -18.34 -0.60
N ARG A 47 5.75 -17.36 -0.40
CA ARG A 47 5.90 -16.58 0.85
C ARG A 47 5.19 -15.23 0.81
N PHE A 48 4.88 -14.67 -0.35
CA PHE A 48 4.12 -13.42 -0.42
C PHE A 48 3.30 -13.28 -1.70
N GLU A 49 2.20 -12.54 -1.59
CA GLU A 49 1.25 -12.27 -2.66
C GLU A 49 0.86 -10.79 -2.65
N LEU A 50 0.81 -10.15 -3.82
CA LEU A 50 0.22 -8.82 -3.98
C LEU A 50 -1.30 -8.97 -4.07
N GLN A 51 -2.01 -8.38 -3.11
CA GLN A 51 -3.47 -8.30 -3.16
C GLN A 51 -3.94 -7.14 -4.06
N GLY A 52 -3.19 -6.04 -4.07
CA GLY A 52 -3.44 -4.96 -5.00
C GLY A 52 -2.85 -3.63 -4.55
N ILE A 53 -2.98 -2.65 -5.44
CA ILE A 53 -2.60 -1.26 -5.20
C ILE A 53 -3.85 -0.40 -5.40
N THR A 54 -4.28 0.28 -4.35
CA THR A 54 -5.47 1.15 -4.38
C THR A 54 -5.08 2.57 -4.02
N TYR A 55 -5.87 3.56 -4.43
CA TYR A 55 -5.67 4.96 -4.02
C TYR A 55 -6.75 5.36 -3.03
N ALA A 56 -6.35 5.73 -1.81
CA ALA A 56 -7.30 6.00 -0.73
C ALA A 56 -6.69 6.94 0.32
N ASN A 57 -7.51 7.32 1.31
CA ASN A 57 -6.99 7.94 2.52
C ASN A 57 -6.09 6.93 3.27
N LEU A 58 -4.87 7.35 3.56
CA LEU A 58 -3.94 6.61 4.40
C LEU A 58 -4.26 6.96 5.85
N GLU A 59 -4.96 6.06 6.55
CA GLU A 59 -5.48 6.26 7.92
C GLU A 59 -4.43 6.77 8.91
N TYR A 60 -3.14 6.46 8.69
CA TYR A 60 -2.04 6.84 9.56
C TYR A 60 -1.40 8.20 9.26
N MET A 61 -1.70 8.80 8.10
CA MET A 61 -1.00 10.01 7.65
C MET A 61 -1.94 11.20 7.37
N ASP A 62 -3.26 11.01 7.54
CA ASP A 62 -4.32 11.98 7.17
C ASP A 62 -4.11 12.60 5.76
N ILE A 63 -3.59 11.77 4.84
CA ILE A 63 -3.31 12.15 3.46
C ILE A 63 -3.81 11.06 2.52
N ARG A 64 -4.10 11.47 1.28
CA ARG A 64 -4.36 10.54 0.19
C ARG A 64 -3.06 10.02 -0.41
N GLY A 65 -3.02 8.73 -0.69
CA GLY A 65 -1.88 8.05 -1.28
C GLY A 65 -2.22 6.62 -1.68
N TYR A 66 -1.24 5.93 -2.25
CA TYR A 66 -1.41 4.55 -2.67
C TYR A 66 -1.26 3.59 -1.47
N LYS A 67 -2.21 2.69 -1.29
CA LYS A 67 -2.14 1.56 -0.35
C LYS A 67 -1.65 0.34 -1.13
N VAL A 68 -0.48 -0.18 -0.77
CA VAL A 68 0.08 -1.40 -1.36
C VAL A 68 -0.18 -2.53 -0.38
N ASN A 69 -1.10 -3.45 -0.72
CA ASN A 69 -1.52 -4.53 0.17
C ASN A 69 -0.80 -5.83 -0.19
N LEU A 70 -0.05 -6.38 0.77
CA LEU A 70 0.69 -7.63 0.62
C LEU A 70 0.21 -8.65 1.63
N ILE A 71 -0.02 -9.88 1.18
CA ILE A 71 -0.21 -11.04 2.05
C ILE A 71 1.13 -11.73 2.21
N ILE A 72 1.55 -11.94 3.45
CA ILE A 72 2.73 -12.74 3.81
C ILE A 72 2.25 -14.13 4.23
N ASN A 73 2.66 -15.12 3.45
CA ASN A 73 2.37 -16.52 3.65
C ASN A 73 3.42 -17.13 4.58
N THR A 74 3.31 -16.83 5.88
CA THR A 74 4.03 -17.56 6.93
C THR A 74 3.14 -18.70 7.43
N GLY A 75 3.75 -19.74 8.04
CA GLY A 75 3.00 -20.81 8.70
C GLY A 75 2.33 -20.40 10.02
N SER A 76 2.56 -19.16 10.47
CA SER A 76 2.08 -18.62 11.74
C SER A 76 1.17 -17.41 11.54
N ASN A 77 0.49 -17.03 12.61
CA ASN A 77 -0.39 -15.85 12.60
C ASN A 77 0.38 -14.54 12.80
N GLU A 78 1.68 -14.64 13.14
CA GLU A 78 2.58 -13.52 13.40
C GLU A 78 3.64 -13.43 12.30
N PHE A 79 4.22 -12.25 12.13
CA PHE A 79 5.40 -12.10 11.28
C PHE A 79 6.58 -12.74 12.00
N GLU A 80 6.99 -13.92 11.58
CA GLU A 80 8.24 -14.49 12.07
C GLU A 80 9.43 -13.83 11.36
N ASN A 81 10.53 -13.65 12.10
CA ASN A 81 11.79 -13.20 11.53
C ASN A 81 12.33 -14.27 10.58
N ASN A 82 11.89 -14.20 9.32
CA ASN A 82 12.23 -15.12 8.26
C ASN A 82 13.11 -14.41 7.22
N PRO A 83 14.40 -14.76 7.10
CA PRO A 83 15.32 -14.12 6.17
C PRO A 83 14.87 -14.16 4.71
N LEU A 84 14.14 -15.20 4.30
CA LEU A 84 13.62 -15.32 2.94
C LEU A 84 12.48 -14.32 2.68
N VAL A 85 11.63 -14.07 3.67
CA VAL A 85 10.58 -13.05 3.56
C VAL A 85 11.19 -11.66 3.55
N ILE A 86 12.16 -11.38 4.42
CA ILE A 86 12.91 -10.11 4.42
C ILE A 86 13.50 -9.86 3.02
N LYS A 87 14.16 -10.87 2.44
CA LYS A 87 14.73 -10.76 1.08
C LYS A 87 13.70 -10.40 0.03
N ASP A 88 12.50 -10.96 0.10
CA ASP A 88 11.43 -10.64 -0.86
C ASP A 88 10.87 -9.24 -0.62
N LEU A 89 10.72 -8.82 0.64
CA LEU A 89 10.28 -7.48 1.00
C LEU A 89 11.29 -6.39 0.62
N ILE A 90 12.59 -6.69 0.60
CA ILE A 90 13.62 -5.79 0.06
C ILE A 90 13.38 -5.55 -1.43
N LYS A 91 13.10 -6.61 -2.19
CA LYS A 91 12.80 -6.49 -3.64
C LYS A 91 11.53 -5.68 -3.87
N VAL A 92 10.46 -5.97 -3.13
CA VAL A 92 9.20 -5.22 -3.21
C VAL A 92 9.45 -3.75 -2.92
N THR A 93 10.10 -3.42 -1.81
CA THR A 93 10.40 -2.03 -1.42
C THR A 93 11.25 -1.31 -2.47
N THR A 94 12.19 -2.02 -3.09
CA THR A 94 13.03 -1.48 -4.18
C THR A 94 12.21 -1.14 -5.42
N ILE A 95 11.35 -2.07 -5.87
CA ILE A 95 10.44 -1.83 -7.00
C ILE A 95 9.52 -0.64 -6.73
N LEU A 96 8.93 -0.56 -5.53
CA LEU A 96 8.06 0.55 -5.14
C LEU A 96 8.81 1.89 -5.13
N LYS A 97 10.07 1.93 -4.66
CA LYS A 97 10.92 3.12 -4.69
C LYS A 97 11.19 3.60 -6.10
N GLU A 98 11.46 2.68 -7.02
CA GLU A 98 11.74 2.99 -8.42
C GLU A 98 10.49 3.46 -9.19
N GLU A 99 9.38 2.72 -9.08
CA GLU A 99 8.16 3.00 -9.85
C GLU A 99 7.32 4.14 -9.26
N LEU A 100 7.32 4.31 -7.94
CA LEU A 100 6.49 5.29 -7.22
C LEU A 100 7.29 6.41 -6.55
N TYR A 101 8.52 6.65 -6.97
CA TYR A 101 9.47 7.57 -6.33
C TYR A 101 8.85 8.89 -5.82
N ASN A 102 8.06 9.58 -6.65
CA ASN A 102 7.43 10.87 -6.31
C ASN A 102 6.01 10.77 -5.74
N LYS A 103 5.47 9.56 -5.59
CA LYS A 103 4.12 9.33 -5.10
C LYS A 103 4.15 9.07 -3.59
N LYS A 104 3.06 9.42 -2.93
CA LYS A 104 2.83 9.05 -1.52
C LYS A 104 2.22 7.67 -1.48
N PHE A 105 2.81 6.76 -0.73
CA PHE A 105 2.29 5.40 -0.56
C PHE A 105 2.62 4.83 0.81
N GLN A 106 1.87 3.82 1.22
CA GLN A 106 2.08 3.04 2.42
C GLN A 106 1.95 1.56 2.08
N ILE A 107 2.95 0.77 2.49
CA ILE A 107 2.91 -0.69 2.41
C ILE A 107 2.16 -1.22 3.62
N TYR A 108 1.20 -2.10 3.37
CA TYR A 108 0.42 -2.81 4.35
C TYR A 108 0.69 -4.30 4.25
N LEU A 109 0.99 -4.93 5.39
CA LEU A 109 1.23 -6.35 5.48
C LEU A 109 0.08 -7.03 6.21
N GLN A 110 -0.32 -8.21 5.74
CA GLN A 110 -1.25 -9.11 6.41
C GLN A 110 -0.63 -10.50 6.41
N THR A 111 -0.67 -11.22 7.53
CA THR A 111 -0.34 -12.65 7.53
C THR A 111 -1.46 -13.44 6.87
N LYS A 112 -1.17 -14.55 6.18
CA LYS A 112 -2.19 -15.35 5.46
C LYS A 112 -3.42 -15.70 6.30
N ASN A 113 -3.21 -15.99 7.58
CA ASN A 113 -4.26 -16.33 8.54
C ASN A 113 -4.80 -15.12 9.32
N GLY A 114 -4.18 -13.96 9.16
CA GLY A 114 -4.59 -12.72 9.81
C GLY A 114 -5.85 -12.14 9.16
N THR A 115 -6.55 -11.29 9.90
CA THR A 115 -7.79 -10.64 9.44
C THR A 115 -7.64 -9.15 9.16
N ARG A 116 -6.46 -8.57 9.45
CA ARG A 116 -6.20 -7.13 9.34
C ARG A 116 -4.88 -6.86 8.65
N TYR A 117 -4.88 -5.82 7.84
CA TYR A 117 -3.69 -5.20 7.29
C TYR A 117 -3.06 -4.28 8.32
N THR A 118 -1.77 -4.44 8.53
CA THR A 118 -0.96 -3.58 9.41
C THR A 118 -0.09 -2.67 8.55
N PRO A 119 -0.14 -1.33 8.76
CA PRO A 119 0.79 -0.43 8.08
C PRO A 119 2.24 -0.76 8.49
N TRP A 120 3.13 -0.87 7.52
CA TRP A 120 4.52 -1.27 7.74
C TRP A 120 5.56 -0.20 7.35
N LEU A 121 5.63 0.17 6.07
CA LEU A 121 6.61 1.15 5.57
C LEU A 121 5.94 2.21 4.70
N SER A 122 6.24 3.47 4.98
CA SER A 122 5.78 4.62 4.19
C SER A 122 6.78 5.02 3.10
N SER A 123 6.28 5.69 2.06
CA SER A 123 7.12 6.30 1.02
C SER A 123 8.12 7.30 1.58
N GLU A 124 7.79 7.99 2.67
CA GLU A 124 8.67 8.99 3.30
C GLU A 124 9.87 8.33 3.99
N GLU A 125 9.66 7.19 4.66
CA GLU A 125 10.75 6.39 5.24
C GLU A 125 11.64 5.81 4.15
N ILE A 126 11.05 5.29 3.08
CA ILE A 126 11.78 4.72 1.93
C ILE A 126 12.62 5.77 1.19
N LYS A 127 12.10 7.00 1.07
CA LYS A 127 12.84 8.13 0.46
C LYS A 127 14.04 8.56 1.30
N LYS A 128 13.88 8.61 2.62
CA LYS A 128 14.94 9.01 3.55
C LYS A 128 16.00 7.92 3.77
N ALA A 129 15.65 6.67 3.51
CA ALA A 129 16.58 5.55 3.67
C ALA A 129 17.72 5.61 2.65
N ILE A 130 18.94 5.62 3.19
CA ILE A 130 20.19 5.46 2.45
C ILE A 130 20.27 4.03 1.88
N ASN A 131 19.89 3.04 2.69
CA ASN A 131 19.92 1.63 2.34
C ASN A 131 18.56 0.97 2.60
N ILE A 132 17.95 0.40 1.55
CA ILE A 132 16.65 -0.29 1.65
C ILE A 132 16.76 -1.63 2.37
N GLU A 133 17.89 -2.32 2.23
CA GLU A 133 18.10 -3.60 2.90
C GLU A 133 18.12 -3.44 4.43
N GLU A 134 18.83 -2.42 4.92
CA GLU A 134 18.87 -2.09 6.35
C GLU A 134 17.49 -1.64 6.85
N LEU A 135 16.81 -0.74 6.14
CA LEU A 135 15.47 -0.28 6.49
C LEU A 135 14.48 -1.45 6.66
N VAL A 136 14.48 -2.40 5.72
CA VAL A 136 13.55 -3.54 5.76
C VAL A 136 13.91 -4.50 6.91
N LYS A 137 15.20 -4.76 7.15
CA LYS A 137 15.66 -5.60 8.26
C LYS A 137 15.28 -5.01 9.62
N GLU A 138 15.45 -3.71 9.81
CA GLU A 138 15.09 -3.02 11.05
C GLU A 138 13.58 -3.06 11.33
N ARG A 139 12.76 -3.11 10.28
CA ARG A 139 11.30 -3.05 10.38
C ARG A 139 10.59 -4.40 10.32
N TYR A 140 11.27 -5.54 10.14
CA TYR A 140 10.60 -6.84 9.90
C TYR A 140 10.79 -7.91 11.00
N PRO A 141 9.70 -8.25 11.71
CA PRO A 141 8.91 -7.22 12.39
C PRO A 141 9.68 -6.74 13.64
N LYS A 142 9.43 -5.55 14.15
CA LYS A 142 8.31 -5.34 15.07
C LYS A 142 7.78 -3.92 14.95
N ASN A 143 6.45 -3.83 15.07
CA ASN A 143 5.80 -2.60 15.50
C ASN A 143 6.28 -2.23 16.91
#